data_AF-A0AAJ6IWC5-F1
#
_entry.id   AF-A0AAJ6IWC5-F1
#
_cell.length_a   1.000
_cell.length_b   1.000
_cell.length_c   1.000
_cell.angle_alpha   90.00
_cell.angle_beta   90.00
_cell.angle_gamma   90.00
#
_symmetry.space_group_name_H-M   'P 1'
#
loop_
_entity.id
_entity.type
_entity.pdbx_description
1 polymer ?
#
loop_
_entity_poly.entity_id
_entity_poly.type
_entity_poly.pdbx_seq_one_letter_code
_entity_poly.pdbx_strand_id
1 'polypeptide(L)'
;MVKHDAEAFHFPEQYDPLPELTDEVDRLWHEGRNKSALDVVLRSLRTEGRSAQAFGWALMLLRSGMRRTPDLGVVEPVTQEQIGNPYFAPVATECARCTKFWYSAHAQENFENLVLSNPIGLQCQVCRYSLCRNCLDSRNRNCPNEGCLGELGAPVLPTGRPLGKPANPYTEKLEHVLILWRSTPTSQDEAEELLDLACTWQERDGITVRSQVNQSDERDGEEAERRMGLVLAGLYERHGMISEDGLLQRTRVVPIQSPGRGHRLVFVTAAPETGVASQLSGPVTYLLFDEPDTDDEDRPPRKRRWFRRGR
;
A
#
# COMPACT_ATOMS: atom_id res chain seq x y z
N MET A 1 -7.73 4.21 18.54
CA MET A 1 -8.33 3.17 17.68
C MET A 1 -8.36 3.72 16.27
N VAL A 2 -7.73 3.02 15.32
CA VAL A 2 -7.85 3.41 13.91
C VAL A 2 -9.33 3.29 13.57
N LYS A 3 -9.97 4.41 13.19
CA LYS A 3 -11.35 4.36 12.73
C LYS A 3 -11.30 3.62 11.39
N HIS A 4 -11.89 2.45 11.32
CA HIS A 4 -12.09 1.76 10.05
C HIS A 4 -13.38 2.32 9.45
N ASP A 5 -13.35 2.59 8.15
CA ASP A 5 -14.53 3.08 7.45
C ASP A 5 -15.52 1.92 7.30
N ALA A 6 -16.46 1.81 8.24
CA ALA A 6 -17.52 0.81 8.18
C ALA A 6 -18.43 1.01 6.95
N GLU A 7 -18.37 2.16 6.28
CA GLU A 7 -19.10 2.48 5.04
C GLU A 7 -18.25 2.24 3.77
N ALA A 8 -16.92 2.05 3.85
CA ALA A 8 -16.06 1.97 2.67
C ALA A 8 -16.05 0.62 1.94
N PHE A 9 -16.67 -0.42 2.49
CA PHE A 9 -16.78 -1.70 1.78
C PHE A 9 -18.22 -2.16 1.68
N HIS A 10 -18.91 -1.56 0.73
CA HIS A 10 -19.88 -2.30 -0.05
C HIS A 10 -19.06 -3.06 -1.12
N PHE A 11 -19.26 -4.39 -1.22
CA PHE A 11 -19.03 -5.04 -2.51
C PHE A 11 -19.72 -4.15 -3.56
N PRO A 12 -19.08 -3.80 -4.69
CA PRO A 12 -19.79 -3.05 -5.72
C PRO A 12 -21.13 -3.76 -5.96
N GLU A 13 -22.24 -3.08 -5.67
CA GLU A 13 -23.58 -3.69 -5.74
C GLU A 13 -23.89 -4.14 -7.18
N GLN A 14 -23.16 -3.59 -8.14
CA GLN A 14 -23.19 -3.96 -9.54
C GLN A 14 -22.18 -5.08 -9.79
N TYR A 15 -22.71 -6.26 -10.10
CA TYR A 15 -21.98 -7.34 -10.72
C TYR A 15 -21.39 -6.83 -12.06
N ASP A 16 -20.07 -6.73 -12.11
CA ASP A 16 -19.31 -6.34 -13.31
C ASP A 16 -18.59 -7.57 -13.87
N PRO A 17 -19.18 -8.26 -14.87
CA PRO A 17 -18.58 -9.44 -15.43
C PRO A 17 -17.37 -9.08 -16.30
N LEU A 18 -16.25 -9.73 -16.00
CA LEU A 18 -15.00 -9.78 -16.72
C LEU A 18 -14.78 -11.23 -17.22
N PRO A 19 -15.36 -11.61 -18.36
CA PRO A 19 -15.28 -12.98 -18.87
C PRO A 19 -13.84 -13.44 -19.11
N GLU A 20 -13.00 -12.56 -19.68
CA GLU A 20 -11.59 -12.87 -19.96
C GLU A 20 -10.78 -13.13 -18.68
N LEU A 21 -11.04 -12.36 -17.61
CA LEU A 21 -10.45 -12.61 -16.29
C LEU A 21 -10.91 -13.96 -15.74
N THR A 22 -12.21 -14.23 -15.84
CA THR A 22 -12.84 -15.42 -15.29
C THR A 22 -12.28 -16.68 -15.93
N ASP A 23 -12.25 -16.72 -17.26
CA ASP A 23 -11.77 -17.88 -18.02
C ASP A 23 -10.30 -18.18 -17.70
N GLU A 24 -9.46 -17.15 -17.62
CA GLU A 24 -8.03 -17.32 -17.36
C GLU A 24 -7.74 -17.73 -15.91
N VAL A 25 -8.43 -17.12 -14.94
CA VAL A 25 -8.28 -17.47 -13.52
C VAL A 25 -8.80 -18.88 -13.25
N ASP A 26 -9.95 -19.25 -13.82
CA ASP A 26 -10.55 -20.58 -13.66
C ASP A 26 -9.65 -21.66 -14.25
N ARG A 27 -9.09 -21.43 -15.44
CA ARG A 27 -8.12 -22.33 -16.07
C ARG A 27 -6.89 -22.55 -15.18
N LEU A 28 -6.27 -21.47 -14.70
CA LEU A 28 -5.07 -21.56 -13.85
C LEU A 28 -5.37 -22.23 -12.50
N TRP A 29 -6.54 -21.98 -11.93
CA TRP A 29 -6.97 -22.61 -10.68
C TRP A 29 -7.16 -24.12 -10.84
N HIS A 30 -7.79 -24.58 -11.93
CA HIS A 30 -7.93 -26.02 -12.24
C HIS A 30 -6.58 -26.71 -12.52
N GLU A 31 -5.60 -25.98 -13.06
CA GLU A 31 -4.21 -26.44 -13.21
C GLU A 31 -3.44 -26.48 -11.88
N GLY A 32 -4.04 -26.04 -10.77
CA GLY A 32 -3.41 -25.95 -9.45
C GLY A 32 -2.40 -24.79 -9.34
N ARG A 33 -2.43 -23.83 -10.27
CA ARG A 33 -1.47 -22.72 -10.38
C ARG A 33 -1.98 -21.47 -9.67
N ASN A 34 -2.29 -21.60 -8.37
CA ASN A 34 -2.96 -20.56 -7.59
C ASN A 34 -2.15 -19.26 -7.47
N LYS A 35 -0.81 -19.34 -7.41
CA LYS A 35 0.08 -18.17 -7.47
C LYS A 35 -0.18 -17.36 -8.74
N SER A 36 -0.09 -18.02 -9.89
CA SER A 36 -0.28 -17.40 -11.20
C SER A 36 -1.70 -16.85 -11.37
N ALA A 37 -2.71 -17.59 -10.90
CA ALA A 37 -4.10 -17.15 -10.89
C ALA A 37 -4.27 -15.84 -10.11
N LEU A 38 -3.64 -15.73 -8.94
CA LEU A 38 -3.71 -14.54 -8.10
C LEU A 38 -2.98 -13.34 -8.73
N ASP A 39 -1.89 -13.56 -9.47
CA ASP A 39 -1.20 -12.51 -10.21
C ASP A 39 -2.06 -11.93 -11.35
N VAL A 40 -2.87 -12.75 -12.01
CA VAL A 40 -3.86 -12.29 -13.01
C VAL A 40 -4.92 -11.40 -12.33
N VAL A 41 -5.48 -11.85 -11.21
CA VAL A 41 -6.44 -11.06 -10.43
C VAL A 41 -5.85 -9.73 -9.97
N LEU A 42 -4.60 -9.73 -9.48
CA LEU A 42 -3.90 -8.51 -9.09
C LEU A 42 -3.76 -7.54 -10.26
N ARG A 43 -3.40 -8.01 -11.46
CA ARG A 43 -3.32 -7.15 -12.66
C ARG A 43 -4.67 -6.52 -13.03
N SER A 44 -5.76 -7.28 -12.95
CA SER A 44 -7.10 -6.71 -13.17
C SER A 44 -7.47 -5.68 -12.10
N LEU A 45 -7.26 -5.99 -10.81
CA LEU A 45 -7.49 -5.03 -9.71
C LEU A 45 -6.64 -3.77 -9.84
N ARG A 46 -5.41 -3.89 -10.36
CA ARG A 46 -4.51 -2.77 -10.65
C ARG A 46 -5.01 -1.87 -11.77
N THR A 47 -5.69 -2.43 -12.77
CA THR A 47 -6.17 -1.71 -13.95
C THR A 47 -7.51 -1.02 -13.67
N GLU A 48 -8.43 -1.72 -13.02
CA GLU A 48 -9.82 -1.28 -12.85
C GLU A 48 -10.12 -0.72 -11.45
N GLY A 49 -9.28 -1.03 -10.45
CA GLY A 49 -9.33 -0.49 -9.09
C GLY A 49 -10.49 -1.00 -8.21
N ARG A 50 -11.65 -1.33 -8.78
CA ARG A 50 -12.88 -1.71 -8.03
C ARG A 50 -13.77 -2.72 -8.77
N SER A 51 -13.25 -3.91 -9.11
CA SER A 51 -14.06 -5.00 -9.67
C SER A 51 -14.56 -5.97 -8.58
N ALA A 52 -15.89 -6.11 -8.47
CA ALA A 52 -16.52 -7.08 -7.58
C ALA A 52 -16.07 -8.51 -7.92
N GLN A 53 -15.98 -8.84 -9.21
CA GLN A 53 -15.60 -10.18 -9.65
C GLN A 53 -14.11 -10.48 -9.36
N ALA A 54 -13.23 -9.50 -9.55
CA ALA A 54 -11.81 -9.67 -9.24
C ALA A 54 -11.59 -9.86 -7.74
N PHE A 55 -12.25 -9.09 -6.87
CA PHE A 55 -12.27 -9.36 -5.43
C PHE A 55 -12.91 -10.71 -5.08
N GLY A 56 -13.90 -11.11 -5.89
CA GLY A 56 -14.50 -12.44 -5.94
C GLY A 56 -13.45 -13.56 -5.95
N TRP A 57 -12.67 -13.57 -7.03
CA TRP A 57 -11.60 -14.53 -7.27
C TRP A 57 -10.45 -14.40 -6.25
N ALA A 58 -10.07 -13.18 -5.88
CA ALA A 58 -9.04 -12.94 -4.87
C ALA A 58 -9.36 -13.64 -3.54
N LEU A 59 -10.57 -13.48 -3.02
CA LEU A 59 -11.00 -14.10 -1.76
C LEU A 59 -10.93 -15.62 -1.81
N MET A 60 -11.33 -16.23 -2.93
CA MET A 60 -11.25 -17.68 -3.11
C MET A 60 -9.79 -18.17 -3.05
N LEU A 61 -8.90 -17.54 -3.83
CA LEU A 61 -7.48 -17.90 -3.92
C LEU A 61 -6.72 -17.62 -2.62
N LEU A 62 -6.96 -16.50 -1.96
CA LEU A 62 -6.32 -16.15 -0.69
C LEU A 62 -6.73 -17.12 0.43
N ARG A 63 -7.99 -17.57 0.44
CA ARG A 63 -8.44 -18.58 1.41
C ARG A 63 -7.75 -19.91 1.23
N SER A 64 -7.50 -20.35 -0.01
CA SER A 64 -6.76 -21.60 -0.25
C SER A 64 -5.32 -21.47 0.27
N GLY A 65 -4.67 -20.34 0.03
CA GLY A 65 -3.32 -20.03 0.54
C GLY A 65 -3.19 -19.95 2.06
N MET A 66 -4.26 -19.60 2.78
CA MET A 66 -4.26 -19.53 4.25
C MET A 66 -4.65 -20.84 4.95
N ARG A 67 -4.92 -21.92 4.20
CA ARG A 67 -5.23 -23.22 4.80
C ARG A 67 -3.98 -23.79 5.50
N ARG A 68 -4.19 -24.42 6.66
CA ARG A 68 -3.12 -25.10 7.40
C ARG A 68 -2.73 -26.44 6.75
N THR A 69 -3.65 -27.03 6.00
CA THR A 69 -3.44 -28.29 5.29
C THR A 69 -3.11 -27.99 3.83
N PRO A 70 -1.97 -28.47 3.30
CA PRO A 70 -1.65 -28.35 1.88
C PRO A 70 -2.72 -29.04 1.04
N ASP A 71 -3.28 -28.34 0.05
CA ASP A 71 -4.19 -28.96 -0.92
C ASP A 71 -3.37 -29.81 -1.90
N LEU A 72 -3.64 -31.12 -1.95
CA LEU A 72 -2.85 -32.12 -2.69
C LEU A 72 -2.81 -31.90 -4.22
N GLY A 73 -3.64 -31.01 -4.77
CA GLY A 73 -3.69 -30.66 -6.19
C GLY A 73 -3.07 -29.30 -6.54
N VAL A 74 -2.49 -28.58 -5.56
CA VAL A 74 -1.92 -27.26 -5.79
C VAL A 74 -0.45 -27.40 -6.21
N VAL A 75 -0.15 -27.03 -7.45
CA VAL A 75 1.19 -27.03 -8.05
C VAL A 75 1.95 -25.76 -7.67
N GLU A 76 1.29 -24.59 -7.75
CA GLU A 76 1.86 -23.30 -7.38
C GLU A 76 1.03 -22.67 -6.26
N PRO A 77 1.38 -22.87 -4.98
CA PRO A 77 0.63 -22.29 -3.88
C PRO A 77 0.81 -20.76 -3.84
N VAL A 78 -0.22 -20.06 -3.36
CA VAL A 78 -0.13 -18.63 -3.08
C VAL A 78 0.96 -18.38 -2.04
N THR A 79 1.83 -17.40 -2.28
CA THR A 79 2.94 -17.06 -1.37
C THR A 79 2.48 -16.15 -0.23
N GLN A 80 3.23 -16.13 0.87
CA GLN A 80 2.96 -15.19 1.97
C GLN A 80 3.07 -13.72 1.53
N GLU A 81 3.96 -13.43 0.60
CA GLU A 81 4.12 -12.11 -0.01
C GLU A 81 2.85 -11.69 -0.77
N GLN A 82 2.27 -12.58 -1.58
CA GLN A 82 1.01 -12.31 -2.27
C GLN A 82 -0.18 -12.18 -1.30
N ILE A 83 -0.19 -12.95 -0.22
CA ILE A 83 -1.20 -12.82 0.85
C ILE A 83 -1.10 -11.44 1.51
N GLY A 84 0.12 -10.94 1.72
CA GLY A 84 0.36 -9.59 2.22
C GLY A 84 0.09 -8.48 1.21
N ASN A 85 -0.35 -8.81 -0.02
CA ASN A 85 -0.47 -7.82 -1.06
C ASN A 85 -1.58 -6.81 -0.69
N PRO A 86 -1.26 -5.52 -0.66
CA PRO A 86 -2.21 -4.59 -0.08
C PRO A 86 -3.39 -4.20 -1.00
N TYR A 87 -3.38 -4.65 -2.27
CA TYR A 87 -4.55 -4.61 -3.15
C TYR A 87 -5.75 -5.33 -2.53
N PHE A 88 -5.50 -6.31 -1.66
CA PHE A 88 -6.53 -7.09 -0.98
C PHE A 88 -7.03 -6.46 0.32
N ALA A 89 -6.50 -5.30 0.74
CA ALA A 89 -6.96 -4.59 1.92
C ALA A 89 -8.49 -4.35 1.98
N PRO A 90 -9.20 -4.02 0.86
CA PRO A 90 -10.65 -3.88 0.87
C PRO A 90 -11.41 -5.11 1.37
N VAL A 91 -10.88 -6.30 1.09
CA VAL A 91 -11.49 -7.58 1.46
C VAL A 91 -10.83 -8.24 2.68
N ALA A 92 -9.83 -7.57 3.26
CA ALA A 92 -9.17 -8.01 4.48
C ALA A 92 -10.00 -7.66 5.72
N THR A 93 -9.88 -8.52 6.73
CA THR A 93 -10.37 -8.26 8.08
C THR A 93 -9.17 -8.20 9.01
N GLU A 94 -9.05 -7.14 9.80
CA GLU A 94 -7.95 -6.95 10.75
C GLU A 94 -8.36 -7.33 12.18
N CYS A 95 -7.43 -7.87 12.97
CA CYS A 95 -7.63 -8.08 14.41
C CYS A 95 -7.35 -6.78 15.17
N ALA A 96 -8.33 -6.25 15.88
CA ALA A 96 -8.16 -5.04 16.68
C ALA A 96 -7.12 -5.18 17.82
N ARG A 97 -6.74 -6.41 18.20
CA ARG A 97 -5.76 -6.68 19.27
C ARG A 97 -4.35 -6.95 18.79
N CYS A 98 -4.18 -7.74 17.74
CA CYS A 98 -2.86 -8.18 17.29
C CYS A 98 -2.50 -7.74 15.88
N THR A 99 -3.34 -6.90 15.25
CA THR A 99 -3.18 -6.29 13.91
C THR A 99 -2.96 -7.27 12.75
N LYS A 100 -2.95 -8.58 13.03
CA LYS A 100 -2.97 -9.62 12.00
C LYS A 100 -4.28 -9.55 11.23
N PHE A 101 -4.20 -9.75 9.92
CA PHE A 101 -5.36 -9.78 9.05
C PHE A 101 -5.68 -11.19 8.57
N TRP A 102 -6.90 -11.37 8.09
CA TRP A 102 -7.39 -12.57 7.44
C TRP A 102 -8.46 -12.23 6.40
N TYR A 103 -8.75 -13.16 5.51
CA TYR A 103 -9.78 -13.01 4.49
C TYR A 103 -11.03 -13.80 4.86
N SER A 104 -12.16 -13.09 4.99
CA SER A 104 -13.46 -13.67 5.34
C SER A 104 -14.32 -13.85 4.10
N ALA A 105 -14.96 -15.01 3.95
CA ALA A 105 -15.89 -15.27 2.84
C ALA A 105 -17.35 -14.95 3.14
N HIS A 106 -17.66 -14.47 4.35
CA HIS A 106 -19.05 -14.18 4.72
C HIS A 106 -19.67 -13.06 3.89
N ALA A 107 -18.86 -12.25 3.19
CA ALA A 107 -19.34 -11.25 2.24
C ALA A 107 -19.74 -11.84 0.87
N GLN A 108 -19.34 -13.08 0.55
CA GLN A 108 -19.65 -13.76 -0.72
C GLN A 108 -20.79 -14.77 -0.61
N GLU A 109 -21.04 -15.28 0.60
CA GLU A 109 -22.07 -16.28 0.85
C GLU A 109 -23.40 -15.55 1.08
N ASN A 110 -24.37 -15.72 0.17
CA ASN A 110 -25.73 -15.16 0.30
C ASN A 110 -26.27 -15.42 1.72
N PHE A 111 -26.65 -14.35 2.41
CA PHE A 111 -26.99 -14.34 3.85
C PHE A 111 -28.13 -15.29 4.26
N GLU A 112 -28.83 -15.92 3.32
CA GLU A 112 -30.03 -16.71 3.58
C GLU A 112 -29.77 -18.06 4.27
N ASN A 113 -28.56 -18.66 4.17
CA ASN A 113 -28.27 -19.97 4.80
C ASN A 113 -26.79 -20.16 5.20
N LEU A 114 -26.22 -19.20 5.92
CA LEU A 114 -24.80 -19.21 6.31
C LEU A 114 -24.50 -20.24 7.44
N VAL A 115 -24.12 -21.48 7.08
CA VAL A 115 -23.64 -22.49 8.05
C VAL A 115 -22.14 -22.33 8.27
N LEU A 116 -21.75 -21.77 9.40
CA LEU A 116 -20.35 -21.47 9.70
C LEU A 116 -19.66 -22.54 10.54
N SER A 117 -18.93 -23.42 9.88
CA SER A 117 -17.97 -24.29 10.54
C SER A 117 -16.63 -23.55 10.68
N ASN A 118 -16.33 -23.04 11.88
CA ASN A 118 -15.00 -22.59 12.32
C ASN A 118 -14.50 -21.23 11.76
N PRO A 119 -15.09 -20.09 12.17
CA PRO A 119 -14.66 -18.78 11.68
C PRO A 119 -13.25 -18.43 12.16
N ILE A 120 -12.44 -17.77 11.32
CA ILE A 120 -11.06 -17.37 11.62
C ILE A 120 -11.01 -16.29 12.72
N GLY A 121 -12.11 -15.58 12.94
CA GLY A 121 -12.31 -14.60 14.00
C GLY A 121 -13.80 -14.33 14.24
N LEU A 122 -14.12 -13.40 15.15
CA LEU A 122 -15.47 -12.89 15.38
C LEU A 122 -15.47 -11.36 15.30
N GLN A 123 -16.63 -10.78 14.99
CA GLN A 123 -16.82 -9.34 14.83
C GLN A 123 -18.06 -8.86 15.59
N CYS A 124 -17.95 -7.71 16.25
CA CYS A 124 -19.09 -7.02 16.85
C CYS A 124 -19.96 -6.42 15.75
N GLN A 125 -21.23 -6.80 15.69
CA GLN A 125 -22.14 -6.29 14.66
C GLN A 125 -22.59 -4.84 14.91
N VAL A 126 -22.32 -4.30 16.12
CA VAL A 126 -22.64 -2.91 16.48
C VAL A 126 -21.51 -1.96 16.09
N CYS A 127 -20.26 -2.25 16.50
CA CYS A 127 -19.13 -1.34 16.30
C CYS A 127 -18.01 -1.86 15.39
N ARG A 128 -18.21 -3.02 14.73
CA ARG A 128 -17.25 -3.68 13.83
C ARG A 128 -15.93 -4.11 14.46
N TYR A 129 -15.79 -4.04 15.79
CA TYR A 129 -14.63 -4.54 16.51
C TYR A 129 -14.43 -6.04 16.25
N SER A 130 -13.28 -6.41 15.68
CA SER A 130 -12.97 -7.77 15.23
C SER A 130 -11.79 -8.37 15.98
N LEU A 131 -11.89 -9.64 16.34
CA LEU A 131 -10.80 -10.42 16.97
C LEU A 131 -10.56 -11.70 16.18
N CYS A 132 -9.30 -12.00 15.91
CA CYS A 132 -8.92 -13.31 15.38
C CYS A 132 -9.08 -14.41 16.45
N ARG A 133 -9.16 -15.66 16.02
CA ARG A 133 -9.34 -16.84 16.89
C ARG A 133 -8.34 -16.93 18.03
N ASN A 134 -7.10 -16.47 17.81
CA ASN A 134 -6.04 -16.51 18.82
C ASN A 134 -6.18 -15.40 19.87
N CYS A 135 -6.86 -14.30 19.54
CA CYS A 135 -7.09 -13.17 20.44
C CYS A 135 -8.45 -13.20 21.11
N LEU A 136 -9.36 -14.02 20.59
CA LEU A 136 -10.70 -14.24 21.12
C LEU A 136 -10.63 -15.03 22.44
N ASP A 137 -11.29 -14.52 23.47
CA ASP A 137 -11.63 -15.31 24.64
C ASP A 137 -12.94 -16.06 24.37
N SER A 138 -12.88 -17.39 24.26
CA SER A 138 -14.05 -18.21 23.95
C SER A 138 -15.13 -18.19 25.05
N ARG A 139 -14.78 -17.75 26.26
CA ARG A 139 -15.70 -17.66 27.40
C ARG A 139 -16.41 -16.32 27.50
N ASN A 140 -15.92 -15.29 26.80
CA ASN A 140 -16.49 -13.95 26.83
C ASN A 140 -16.70 -13.42 25.42
N ARG A 141 -17.97 -13.34 25.01
CA ARG A 141 -18.36 -12.79 23.71
C ARG A 141 -18.68 -11.30 23.75
N ASN A 142 -18.65 -10.65 24.91
CA ASN A 142 -18.94 -9.22 24.98
C ASN A 142 -17.90 -8.44 24.18
N CYS A 143 -18.35 -7.39 23.50
CA CYS A 143 -17.46 -6.53 22.73
C CYS A 143 -16.47 -5.84 23.69
N PRO A 144 -15.15 -5.97 23.48
CA PRO A 144 -14.15 -5.30 24.32
C PRO A 144 -14.04 -3.79 24.07
N ASN A 145 -14.71 -3.26 23.05
CA ASN A 145 -14.64 -1.85 22.70
C ASN A 145 -15.36 -1.00 23.76
N GLU A 146 -14.68 0.01 24.28
CA GLU A 146 -15.21 0.88 25.33
C GLU A 146 -16.53 1.54 24.88
N GLY A 147 -17.56 1.43 25.73
CA GLY A 147 -18.89 1.98 25.45
C GLY A 147 -19.75 1.17 24.47
N CYS A 148 -19.27 0.04 23.93
CA CYS A 148 -20.08 -0.85 23.11
C CYS A 148 -20.68 -1.99 23.94
N LEU A 149 -22.02 -2.10 23.94
CA LEU A 149 -22.75 -3.19 24.60
C LEU A 149 -23.05 -4.38 23.67
N GLY A 150 -22.42 -4.41 22.48
CA GLY A 150 -22.62 -5.49 21.51
C GLY A 150 -21.87 -6.77 21.87
N GLU A 151 -22.15 -7.83 21.13
CA GLU A 151 -21.44 -9.11 21.23
C GLU A 151 -20.66 -9.42 19.95
N LEU A 152 -19.55 -10.13 20.10
CA LEU A 152 -18.74 -10.69 19.02
C LEU A 152 -19.45 -11.91 18.45
N GLY A 153 -19.73 -11.84 17.15
CA GLY A 153 -20.41 -12.90 16.42
C GLY A 153 -19.94 -13.00 14.97
N ALA A 154 -20.67 -13.79 14.21
CA ALA A 154 -20.56 -13.84 12.76
C ALA A 154 -21.85 -13.24 12.14
N PRO A 155 -21.83 -12.76 10.89
CA PRO A 155 -20.72 -12.81 9.94
C PRO A 155 -19.59 -11.85 10.31
N VAL A 156 -18.36 -12.25 9.99
CA VAL A 156 -17.20 -11.36 9.96
C VAL A 156 -17.14 -10.71 8.59
N LEU A 157 -17.46 -9.43 8.51
CA LEU A 157 -17.31 -8.65 7.28
C LEU A 157 -15.89 -8.07 7.21
N PRO A 158 -15.36 -7.82 5.99
CA PRO A 158 -14.13 -7.06 5.83
C PRO A 158 -14.19 -5.78 6.65
N THR A 159 -13.15 -5.51 7.44
CA THR A 159 -12.99 -4.21 8.11
C THR A 159 -12.56 -3.13 7.12
N GLY A 160 -12.25 -3.54 5.88
CA GLY A 160 -11.84 -2.65 4.83
C GLY A 160 -10.51 -1.96 5.14
N ARG A 161 -10.26 -0.90 4.38
CA ARG A 161 -9.08 -0.05 4.51
C ARG A 161 -9.24 0.84 5.77
N PRO A 162 -8.27 0.91 6.70
CA PRO A 162 -8.31 1.90 7.76
C PRO A 162 -8.44 3.32 7.19
N LEU A 163 -9.19 4.23 7.86
CA LEU A 163 -9.54 5.55 7.31
C LEU A 163 -8.30 6.38 6.97
N GLY A 164 -8.29 6.87 5.72
CA GLY A 164 -7.19 7.57 5.06
C GLY A 164 -7.08 7.01 3.65
N LYS A 165 -7.46 7.77 2.62
CA LYS A 165 -7.17 7.37 1.23
C LYS A 165 -5.66 7.10 1.13
N PRO A 166 -5.19 6.06 0.41
CA PRO A 166 -3.77 6.01 0.09
C PRO A 166 -3.44 7.33 -0.58
N ALA A 167 -2.42 8.04 -0.09
CA ALA A 167 -2.08 9.35 -0.65
C ALA A 167 -1.68 9.19 -2.13
N ASN A 168 -1.14 8.01 -2.47
CA ASN A 168 -0.77 7.60 -3.81
C ASN A 168 -1.75 6.56 -4.39
N PRO A 169 -2.40 6.82 -5.54
CA PRO A 169 -3.23 5.84 -6.22
C PRO A 169 -2.43 4.83 -7.06
N TYR A 170 -1.11 4.94 -7.15
CA TYR A 170 -0.30 4.02 -7.95
C TYR A 170 -0.36 2.57 -7.44
N THR A 171 0.01 1.71 -8.38
CA THR A 171 -0.35 0.29 -8.44
C THR A 171 0.88 -0.57 -8.69
N GLU A 172 1.82 0.04 -9.39
CA GLU A 172 3.11 -0.41 -9.80
C GLU A 172 4.10 -0.33 -8.65
N LYS A 173 5.18 -1.11 -8.75
CA LYS A 173 6.32 -1.00 -7.84
C LYS A 173 6.91 0.40 -7.97
N LEU A 174 7.23 1.04 -6.86
CA LEU A 174 7.96 2.31 -6.92
C LEU A 174 9.47 2.03 -6.99
N GLU A 175 10.18 2.83 -7.75
CA GLU A 175 11.65 2.84 -7.72
C GLU A 175 12.18 4.03 -6.91
N HIS A 176 11.42 5.13 -6.86
CA HIS A 176 11.92 6.38 -6.33
C HIS A 176 10.84 7.25 -5.69
N VAL A 177 11.17 7.85 -4.55
CA VAL A 177 10.34 8.83 -3.83
C VAL A 177 11.19 10.08 -3.54
N LEU A 178 10.76 11.23 -4.04
CA LEU A 178 11.37 12.53 -3.76
C LEU A 178 10.46 13.35 -2.84
N ILE A 179 11.02 13.83 -1.74
CA ILE A 179 10.32 14.72 -0.81
C ILE A 179 10.91 16.12 -0.90
N LEU A 180 10.07 17.11 -1.22
CA LEU A 180 10.46 18.52 -1.21
C LEU A 180 10.15 19.16 0.14
N TRP A 181 11.15 19.86 0.69
CA TRP A 181 11.08 20.49 1.99
C TRP A 181 11.09 22.00 1.89
N ARG A 182 10.27 22.65 2.71
CA ARG A 182 10.35 24.10 2.90
C ARG A 182 11.35 24.39 4.01
N SER A 183 12.39 25.14 3.69
CA SER A 183 13.31 25.78 4.65
C SER A 183 14.23 24.87 5.47
N THR A 184 13.77 23.74 6.03
CA THR A 184 14.55 22.86 6.92
C THR A 184 14.71 21.45 6.36
N PRO A 185 15.89 20.83 6.53
CA PRO A 185 16.10 19.40 6.28
C PRO A 185 15.19 18.52 7.14
N THR A 186 14.98 17.29 6.70
CA THR A 186 14.11 16.34 7.37
C THR A 186 14.87 15.26 8.11
N SER A 187 14.36 14.93 9.31
CA SER A 187 14.78 13.74 10.05
C SER A 187 14.34 12.46 9.36
N GLN A 188 15.15 11.41 9.46
CA GLN A 188 14.80 10.10 8.91
C GLN A 188 13.40 9.63 9.34
N ASP A 189 13.03 9.80 10.61
CA ASP A 189 11.71 9.44 11.14
C ASP A 189 10.53 10.09 10.39
N GLU A 190 10.67 11.34 9.95
CA GLU A 190 9.60 12.03 9.21
C GLU A 190 9.62 11.63 7.72
N ALA A 191 10.79 11.31 7.15
CA ALA A 191 10.86 10.73 5.82
C ALA A 191 10.22 9.33 5.79
N GLU A 192 10.41 8.54 6.83
CA GLU A 192 9.75 7.25 7.05
C GLU A 192 8.23 7.42 7.16
N GLU A 193 7.74 8.37 7.97
CA GLU A 193 6.31 8.66 8.09
C GLU A 193 5.67 9.11 6.76
N LEU A 194 6.35 9.97 6.00
CA LEU A 194 5.87 10.40 4.69
C LEU A 194 5.93 9.28 3.66
N LEU A 195 6.95 8.42 3.72
CA LEU A 195 7.02 7.21 2.91
C LEU A 195 5.89 6.25 3.28
N ASP A 196 5.55 6.13 4.57
CA ASP A 196 4.42 5.32 5.02
C ASP A 196 3.10 5.80 4.42
N LEU A 197 2.92 7.12 4.33
CA LEU A 197 1.74 7.77 3.76
C LEU A 197 1.73 7.74 2.23
N ALA A 198 2.89 7.89 1.58
CA ALA A 198 3.03 7.90 0.13
C ALA A 198 3.01 6.48 -0.47
N CYS A 199 3.62 5.52 0.21
CA CYS A 199 3.68 4.11 -0.16
C CYS A 199 2.74 3.28 0.71
N THR A 200 1.68 3.92 1.23
CA THR A 200 0.64 3.21 1.98
C THR A 200 0.20 2.06 1.11
N TRP A 201 0.56 0.84 1.54
CA TRP A 201 0.10 -0.40 0.93
C TRP A 201 0.75 -0.68 -0.45
N GLN A 202 2.04 -0.34 -0.61
CA GLN A 202 2.92 -0.78 -1.72
C GLN A 202 4.17 -1.49 -1.19
N GLU A 203 4.77 -2.37 -1.99
CA GLU A 203 6.07 -2.98 -1.69
C GLU A 203 7.15 -1.89 -1.65
N ARG A 204 8.00 -1.89 -0.62
CA ARG A 204 9.03 -0.87 -0.41
C ARG A 204 10.42 -1.29 -0.84
N ASP A 205 10.56 -2.56 -1.20
CA ASP A 205 11.85 -3.18 -1.39
C ASP A 205 12.59 -2.54 -2.56
N GLY A 206 13.79 -2.06 -2.25
CA GLY A 206 14.67 -1.36 -3.18
C GLY A 206 14.22 0.06 -3.60
N ILE A 207 13.22 0.67 -2.93
CA ILE A 207 12.89 2.08 -3.15
C ILE A 207 14.07 2.96 -2.71
N THR A 208 14.41 3.95 -3.53
CA THR A 208 15.29 5.05 -3.14
C THR A 208 14.47 6.28 -2.73
N VAL A 209 14.66 6.74 -1.49
CA VAL A 209 14.02 7.95 -0.95
C VAL A 209 15.02 9.10 -0.92
N ARG A 210 14.70 10.20 -1.59
CA ARG A 210 15.52 11.41 -1.63
C ARG A 210 14.79 12.58 -0.98
N SER A 211 15.54 13.41 -0.27
CA SER A 211 15.02 14.70 0.22
C SER A 211 15.76 15.87 -0.43
N GLN A 212 15.02 16.91 -0.78
CA GLN A 212 15.60 18.17 -1.27
C GLN A 212 14.95 19.35 -0.54
N VAL A 213 15.78 20.26 0.00
CA VAL A 213 15.28 21.53 0.52
C VAL A 213 15.08 22.51 -0.61
N ASN A 214 13.83 22.94 -0.74
CA ASN A 214 13.42 24.06 -1.55
C ASN A 214 13.50 25.35 -0.72
N GLN A 215 14.32 26.29 -1.18
CA GLN A 215 14.46 27.63 -0.60
C GLN A 215 13.46 28.63 -1.21
N SER A 216 12.45 28.17 -1.94
CA SER A 216 11.42 29.04 -2.50
C SER A 216 10.69 29.82 -1.40
N ASP A 217 10.36 31.07 -1.70
CA ASP A 217 9.67 31.96 -0.78
C ASP A 217 8.23 31.43 -0.58
N GLU A 218 7.62 31.60 0.59
CA GLU A 218 6.26 31.08 0.88
C GLU A 218 5.20 31.61 -0.11
N ARG A 219 5.54 32.71 -0.80
CA ARG A 219 4.74 33.38 -1.83
C ARG A 219 4.73 32.68 -3.19
N ASP A 220 5.66 31.77 -3.46
CA ASP A 220 5.81 31.10 -4.75
C ASP A 220 4.72 30.02 -4.99
N GLY A 221 4.07 29.54 -3.93
CA GLY A 221 2.89 28.66 -3.99
C GLY A 221 3.16 27.22 -4.43
N GLU A 222 2.15 26.34 -4.29
CA GLU A 222 2.23 24.90 -4.56
C GLU A 222 2.66 24.58 -6.00
N GLU A 223 2.22 25.37 -6.97
CA GLU A 223 2.52 25.19 -8.40
C GLU A 223 4.02 25.36 -8.72
N ALA A 224 4.73 26.26 -8.01
CA ALA A 224 6.17 26.42 -8.18
C ALA A 224 6.93 25.22 -7.61
N GLU A 225 6.51 24.71 -6.45
CA GLU A 225 7.07 23.50 -5.84
C GLU A 225 6.85 22.27 -6.72
N ARG A 226 5.64 22.16 -7.29
CA ARG A 226 5.28 21.12 -8.26
C ARG A 226 6.25 21.09 -9.45
N ARG A 227 6.51 22.25 -10.05
CA ARG A 227 7.44 22.39 -11.17
C ARG A 227 8.87 22.05 -10.77
N MET A 228 9.32 22.52 -9.61
CA MET A 228 10.66 22.24 -9.10
C MET A 228 10.88 20.73 -8.92
N GLY A 229 9.93 20.03 -8.30
CA GLY A 229 10.06 18.58 -8.07
C GLY A 229 10.08 17.77 -9.34
N LEU A 230 9.26 18.13 -10.33
CA LEU A 230 9.29 17.49 -11.66
C LEU A 230 10.62 17.74 -12.39
N VAL A 231 11.20 18.95 -12.27
CA VAL A 231 12.52 19.26 -12.83
C VAL A 231 13.63 18.45 -12.16
N LEU A 232 13.57 18.30 -10.83
CA LEU A 232 14.53 17.49 -10.07
C LEU A 232 14.43 16.01 -10.42
N ALA A 233 13.22 15.47 -10.53
CA ALA A 233 13.02 14.11 -11.02
C ALA A 233 13.70 13.93 -12.39
N GLY A 234 13.43 14.85 -13.34
CA GLY A 234 14.05 14.80 -14.68
C GLY A 234 15.57 14.97 -14.68
N LEU A 235 16.14 15.64 -13.68
CA LEU A 235 17.59 15.68 -13.47
C LEU A 235 18.13 14.33 -12.99
N TYR A 236 17.45 13.68 -12.06
CA TYR A 236 17.87 12.38 -11.54
C TYR A 236 17.82 11.27 -12.59
N GLU A 237 16.82 11.27 -13.47
CA GLU A 237 16.79 10.39 -14.65
C GLU A 237 18.02 10.62 -15.55
N ARG A 238 18.31 11.88 -15.93
CA ARG A 238 19.49 12.21 -16.76
C ARG A 238 20.84 11.81 -16.14
N HIS A 239 20.89 11.73 -14.81
CA HIS A 239 22.09 11.29 -14.08
C HIS A 239 22.12 9.78 -13.83
N GLY A 240 21.18 9.01 -14.39
CA GLY A 240 21.09 7.56 -14.21
C GLY A 240 20.74 7.14 -12.79
N MET A 241 20.14 8.03 -11.99
CA MET A 241 19.73 7.76 -10.61
C MET A 241 18.31 7.18 -10.53
N ILE A 242 17.53 7.30 -11.60
CA ILE A 242 16.20 6.74 -11.80
C ILE A 242 16.21 6.09 -13.18
N SER A 243 15.44 5.02 -13.39
CA SER A 243 15.38 4.35 -14.70
C SER A 243 14.97 5.30 -15.82
N GLU A 244 15.60 5.13 -16.98
CA GLU A 244 15.32 5.92 -18.18
C GLU A 244 13.92 5.63 -18.76
N ASP A 245 13.45 6.55 -19.59
CA ASP A 245 12.21 6.54 -20.37
C ASP A 245 10.92 6.79 -19.58
N GLY A 246 10.19 7.83 -20.01
CA GLY A 246 8.82 8.09 -19.57
C GLY A 246 8.70 8.61 -18.13
N LEU A 247 9.76 9.15 -17.52
CA LEU A 247 9.73 9.59 -16.13
C LEU A 247 8.56 10.52 -15.80
N LEU A 248 8.29 11.54 -16.63
CA LEU A 248 7.18 12.47 -16.39
C LEU A 248 5.80 11.80 -16.42
N GLN A 249 5.67 10.65 -17.09
CA GLN A 249 4.44 9.85 -17.14
C GLN A 249 4.35 8.90 -15.93
N ARG A 250 5.50 8.50 -15.38
CA ARG A 250 5.67 7.61 -14.22
C ARG A 250 5.77 8.34 -12.87
N THR A 251 6.03 9.65 -12.88
CA THR A 251 6.10 10.49 -11.67
C THR A 251 4.76 11.17 -11.39
N ARG A 252 4.23 10.99 -10.17
CA ARG A 252 3.06 11.73 -9.67
C ARG A 252 3.43 12.57 -8.47
N VAL A 253 2.66 13.64 -8.32
CA VAL A 253 2.74 14.53 -7.17
C VAL A 253 1.60 14.15 -6.22
N VAL A 254 1.98 13.72 -5.04
CA VAL A 254 1.12 13.24 -3.97
C VAL A 254 1.10 14.30 -2.87
N PRO A 255 0.01 15.08 -2.75
CA PRO A 255 -0.14 16.01 -1.65
C PRO A 255 -0.46 15.27 -0.36
N ILE A 256 0.39 15.42 0.67
CA ILE A 256 0.27 14.76 1.97
C ILE A 256 0.12 15.83 3.06
N GLN A 257 -0.86 15.64 3.94
CA GLN A 257 -0.98 16.43 5.16
C GLN A 257 -0.24 15.71 6.29
N SER A 258 0.97 16.18 6.63
CA SER A 258 1.74 15.63 7.75
C SER A 258 1.15 16.11 9.09
N PRO A 259 0.85 15.20 10.04
CA PRO A 259 0.40 15.57 11.39
C PRO A 259 1.36 16.53 12.07
N GLY A 260 0.89 17.72 12.46
CA GLY A 260 1.69 18.72 13.18
C GLY A 260 2.74 19.47 12.36
N ARG A 261 3.02 19.07 11.11
CA ARG A 261 4.04 19.72 10.25
C ARG A 261 3.47 20.35 8.97
N GLY A 262 2.19 20.12 8.68
CA GLY A 262 1.44 20.82 7.63
C GLY A 262 1.46 20.11 6.28
N HIS A 263 1.09 20.84 5.22
CA HIS A 263 0.98 20.32 3.86
C HIS A 263 2.36 20.06 3.23
N ARG A 264 2.49 18.96 2.47
CA ARG A 264 3.72 18.52 1.80
C ARG A 264 3.43 17.96 0.42
N LEU A 265 4.34 18.17 -0.53
CA LEU A 265 4.31 17.50 -1.84
C LEU A 265 5.36 16.40 -1.89
N VAL A 266 4.92 15.16 -2.05
CA VAL A 266 5.78 13.99 -2.26
C VAL A 266 5.68 13.57 -3.72
N PHE A 267 6.81 13.30 -4.35
CA PHE A 267 6.90 12.91 -5.74
C PHE A 267 7.22 11.42 -5.80
N VAL A 268 6.28 10.61 -6.24
CA VAL A 268 6.41 9.15 -6.32
C VAL A 268 6.62 8.76 -7.77
N THR A 269 7.62 7.92 -8.04
CA THR A 269 7.97 7.46 -9.38
C THR A 269 7.85 5.94 -9.46
N ALA A 270 6.94 5.47 -10.31
CA ALA A 270 6.76 4.06 -10.60
C ALA A 270 7.98 3.51 -11.36
N ALA A 271 8.44 2.33 -10.97
CA ALA A 271 9.37 1.52 -11.74
C ALA A 271 8.77 1.20 -13.12
N PRO A 272 9.59 1.05 -14.16
CA PRO A 272 9.11 0.55 -15.44
C PRO A 272 8.53 -0.87 -15.29
N GLU A 273 7.57 -1.25 -16.14
CA GLU A 273 6.94 -2.58 -16.11
C GLU A 273 7.94 -3.72 -16.35
N THR A 274 9.03 -3.42 -17.06
CA THR A 274 10.10 -4.35 -17.42
C THR A 274 11.46 -3.73 -17.17
N GLY A 275 12.45 -4.55 -16.81
CA GLY A 275 13.84 -4.13 -16.66
C GLY A 275 14.36 -4.33 -15.24
N VAL A 276 15.58 -3.88 -14.97
CA VAL A 276 16.23 -4.08 -13.67
C VAL A 276 15.46 -3.40 -12.54
N ALA A 277 14.88 -2.23 -12.80
CA ALA A 277 14.11 -1.49 -11.82
C ALA A 277 12.75 -2.13 -11.46
N SER A 278 12.18 -2.95 -12.36
CA SER A 278 10.95 -3.71 -12.08
C SER A 278 11.21 -4.88 -11.10
N GLN A 279 12.48 -5.23 -10.89
CA GLN A 279 12.95 -6.32 -10.03
C GLN A 279 13.72 -5.84 -8.80
N LEU A 280 13.65 -4.54 -8.48
CA LEU A 280 14.32 -3.98 -7.29
C LEU A 280 13.94 -4.79 -6.05
N SER A 281 14.93 -5.12 -5.24
CA SER A 281 14.71 -5.83 -3.98
C SER A 281 15.79 -5.42 -2.98
N GLY A 282 15.52 -5.61 -1.69
CA GLY A 282 16.43 -5.19 -0.62
C GLY A 282 15.92 -3.96 0.17
N PRO A 283 16.74 -3.44 1.10
CA PRO A 283 16.29 -2.38 2.02
C PRO A 283 16.00 -1.07 1.30
N VAL A 284 15.07 -0.29 1.85
CA VAL A 284 14.83 1.09 1.44
C VAL A 284 16.11 1.90 1.64
N THR A 285 16.53 2.62 0.61
CA THR A 285 17.72 3.48 0.68
C THR A 285 17.30 4.92 0.91
N TYR A 286 17.71 5.50 2.04
CA TYR A 286 17.44 6.88 2.39
C TYR A 286 18.65 7.75 2.07
N LEU A 287 18.48 8.68 1.13
CA LEU A 287 19.46 9.69 0.76
C LEU A 287 18.92 11.04 1.21
N LEU A 288 18.99 11.27 2.52
CA LEU A 288 18.43 12.43 3.20
C LEU A 288 19.56 13.42 3.50
N PHE A 289 19.75 14.41 2.60
CA PHE A 289 20.92 15.30 2.58
C PHE A 289 22.28 14.61 2.39
N ASP A 290 23.20 15.33 1.75
CA ASP A 290 24.62 14.97 1.71
C ASP A 290 25.19 15.14 3.14
N GLU A 291 25.41 14.04 3.86
CA GLU A 291 26.38 14.07 4.97
C GLU A 291 27.72 14.54 4.38
N PRO A 292 28.42 15.52 4.99
CA PRO A 292 29.79 15.78 4.59
C PRO A 292 30.59 14.51 4.84
N ASP A 293 31.23 13.97 3.81
CA ASP A 293 32.18 12.85 3.90
C ASP A 293 33.03 13.02 5.16
N THR A 294 32.73 12.23 6.18
CA THR A 294 33.63 12.04 7.32
C THR A 294 34.76 11.16 6.82
N ASP A 295 35.76 11.77 6.18
CA ASP A 295 37.14 11.27 6.05
C ASP A 295 37.97 12.22 5.18
N ASP A 296 38.30 13.40 5.72
CA ASP A 296 39.56 14.12 5.40
C ASP A 296 39.62 15.39 6.27
N GLU A 297 40.17 15.28 7.49
CA GLU A 297 40.34 16.43 8.41
C GLU A 297 41.30 17.52 7.90
N ASP A 298 41.97 17.33 6.74
CA ASP A 298 43.06 18.21 6.29
C ASP A 298 42.81 18.99 4.98
N ARG A 299 41.57 19.05 4.46
CA ARG A 299 41.26 19.89 3.29
C ARG A 299 40.50 21.16 3.65
N PRO A 300 41.00 22.36 3.28
CA PRO A 300 40.27 23.59 3.54
C PRO A 300 38.92 23.58 2.81
N PRO A 301 37.86 24.13 3.42
CA PRO A 301 36.50 24.01 2.91
C PRO A 301 36.42 24.59 1.50
N ARG A 302 36.07 23.74 0.53
CA ARG A 302 35.72 24.19 -0.82
C ARG A 302 34.47 25.07 -0.70
N LYS A 303 34.65 26.39 -0.81
CA LYS A 303 33.56 27.34 -1.04
C LYS A 303 32.86 26.96 -2.35
N ARG A 304 31.83 26.13 -2.29
CA ARG A 304 30.92 25.89 -3.41
C ARG A 304 30.15 27.19 -3.65
N ARG A 305 30.41 27.83 -4.79
CA ARG A 305 29.71 29.03 -5.24
C ARG A 305 28.26 28.66 -5.54
N TRP A 306 27.36 29.06 -4.66
CA TRP A 306 25.93 29.06 -4.96
C TRP A 306 25.64 30.13 -6.02
N PHE A 307 24.90 29.75 -7.05
CA PHE A 307 24.43 30.64 -8.11
C PHE A 307 23.71 31.85 -7.50
N ARG A 308 24.38 33.00 -7.48
CA ARG A 308 23.70 34.30 -7.36
C ARG A 308 22.98 34.53 -8.68
N ARG A 309 21.64 34.62 -8.64
CA ARG A 309 20.84 35.20 -9.71
C ARG A 309 21.43 36.56 -10.09
N GLY A 310 21.85 36.71 -11.34
CA GLY A 310 22.11 38.02 -11.94
C GLY A 310 20.79 38.77 -12.08
N ARG A 311 20.83 40.06 -11.76
CA ARG A 311 19.73 41.01 -11.99
C ARG A 311 19.46 41.18 -13.49
#